data_AF-J9TKI5-F1
#
_entry.id   AF-J9TKI5-F1
#
_cell.length_a   1.000
_cell.length_b   1.000
_cell.length_c   1.000
_cell.angle_alpha   90.00
_cell.angle_beta   90.00
_cell.angle_gamma   90.00
#
_symmetry.space_group_name_H-M   'P 1'
#
loop_
_entity.id
_entity.type
_entity.pdbx_description
1 polymer ?
#
loop_
_entity_poly.entity_id
_entity_poly.type
_entity_poly.pdbx_seq_one_letter_code
_entity_poly.pdbx_strand_id
1 'polypeptide(L)'
;SHSMRYFYTAVSRPGRWEPRFIAVGYVDDTQFVRFDSDAQSPRMEPRAPWVEQEGPEYWDRETQNMKTATQTYQGNLRTLLGYYNQSEARSHTVQKMYGCDLGPDGRLLRGYEQFAYDGRDYIILNEDLRSWTAADMAAQNTQRKWEAAGVAEQHRTYLEGECLEWLRRYLENGKETLQRA
;
A
#
# COMPACT_ATOMS: atom_id res chain seq x y z
N SER A 1 -15.90 15.06 -1.43
CA SER A 1 -14.70 14.34 -1.87
C SER A 1 -14.53 13.14 -0.98
N HIS A 2 -13.95 12.07 -1.50
CA HIS A 2 -13.70 10.84 -0.76
C HIS A 2 -12.29 10.34 -1.04
N SER A 3 -11.75 9.47 -0.19
CA SER A 3 -10.42 8.90 -0.36
C SER A 3 -10.42 7.40 -0.13
N MET A 4 -9.51 6.69 -0.80
CA MET A 4 -9.18 5.31 -0.49
C MET A 4 -7.69 5.22 -0.23
N ARG A 5 -7.28 4.62 0.89
CA ARG A 5 -5.87 4.48 1.28
C ARG A 5 -5.57 3.09 1.78
N TYR A 6 -4.43 2.56 1.36
CA TYR A 6 -3.87 1.34 1.89
C TYR A 6 -2.53 1.64 2.57
N PHE A 7 -2.30 1.00 3.70
CA PHE A 7 -1.09 1.13 4.49
C PHE A 7 -0.49 -0.26 4.69
N TYR A 8 0.73 -0.44 4.19
CA TYR A 8 1.50 -1.65 4.39
C TYR A 8 2.62 -1.39 5.39
N THR A 9 2.90 -2.36 6.23
CA THR A 9 4.00 -2.31 7.19
C THR A 9 4.65 -3.69 7.25
N ALA A 10 5.93 -3.75 6.92
CA ALA A 10 6.76 -4.93 7.01
C ALA A 10 7.86 -4.71 8.05
N VAL A 11 7.90 -5.55 9.08
CA VAL A 11 8.87 -5.44 10.18
C VAL A 11 9.78 -6.67 10.16
N SER A 12 11.09 -6.47 9.95
CA SER A 12 12.08 -7.54 10.06
C SER A 12 12.21 -7.98 11.52
N ARG A 13 12.48 -9.27 11.71
CA ARG A 13 12.55 -9.90 13.03
C ARG A 13 13.92 -10.57 13.17
N PRO A 14 14.87 -9.98 13.92
CA PRO A 14 16.17 -10.60 14.14
C PRO A 14 16.02 -12.05 14.61
N GLY A 15 16.75 -12.97 13.98
CA GLY A 15 16.65 -14.41 14.25
C GLY A 15 15.45 -15.13 13.60
N ARG A 16 14.63 -14.43 12.81
CA ARG A 16 13.59 -15.03 11.96
C ARG A 16 13.78 -14.62 10.51
N TRP A 17 13.63 -15.59 9.61
CA TRP A 17 13.75 -15.35 8.17
C TRP A 17 12.64 -14.46 7.61
N GLU A 18 11.42 -14.59 8.14
CA GLU A 18 10.24 -13.93 7.61
C GLU A 18 9.86 -12.70 8.43
N PRO A 19 9.72 -11.51 7.80
CA PRO A 19 9.18 -10.34 8.46
C PRO A 19 7.71 -10.56 8.84
N ARG A 20 7.20 -9.75 9.77
CA ARG A 20 5.75 -9.62 9.94
C ARG A 20 5.27 -8.60 8.94
N PHE A 21 4.25 -8.93 8.14
CA PHE A 21 3.61 -8.04 7.19
C PHE A 21 2.16 -7.78 7.61
N ILE A 22 1.80 -6.51 7.68
CA ILE A 22 0.45 -6.05 7.97
C ILE A 22 0.01 -5.12 6.84
N ALA A 23 -1.21 -5.32 6.36
CA ALA A 23 -1.87 -4.39 5.45
C ALA A 23 -3.22 -3.98 6.03
N VAL A 24 -3.56 -2.70 5.89
CA VAL A 24 -4.89 -2.17 6.24
C VAL A 24 -5.37 -1.23 5.14
N GLY A 25 -6.68 -1.25 4.88
CA GLY A 25 -7.33 -0.38 3.90
C GLY A 25 -8.40 0.49 4.55
N TYR A 26 -8.49 1.73 4.10
CA TYR A 26 -9.43 2.75 4.54
C TYR A 26 -10.19 3.31 3.34
N VAL A 27 -11.48 3.54 3.53
CA VAL A 27 -12.28 4.49 2.72
C VAL A 27 -12.65 5.63 3.65
N ASP A 28 -12.22 6.84 3.31
CA ASP A 28 -12.17 7.98 4.21
C ASP A 28 -11.52 7.58 5.54
N ASP A 29 -12.16 7.86 6.67
CA ASP A 29 -11.66 7.51 8.00
C ASP A 29 -12.12 6.11 8.48
N THR A 30 -12.75 5.31 7.61
CA THR A 30 -13.30 4.00 7.97
C THR A 30 -12.40 2.86 7.49
N GLN A 31 -11.82 2.12 8.42
CA GLN A 31 -11.07 0.90 8.09
C GLN A 31 -12.03 -0.16 7.56
N PHE A 32 -11.76 -0.70 6.37
CA PHE A 32 -12.63 -1.70 5.74
C PHE A 32 -11.96 -3.06 5.52
N VAL A 33 -10.64 -3.13 5.48
CA VAL A 33 -9.91 -4.41 5.36
C VAL A 33 -8.65 -4.47 6.21
N ARG A 34 -8.25 -5.69 6.55
CA ARG A 34 -6.98 -6.00 7.23
C ARG A 34 -6.41 -7.34 6.76
N PHE A 35 -5.10 -7.39 6.61
CA PHE A 35 -4.31 -8.62 6.51
C PHE A 35 -3.18 -8.61 7.55
N ASP A 36 -2.89 -9.77 8.13
CA ASP A 36 -1.76 -9.97 9.06
C ASP A 36 -1.08 -11.31 8.76
N SER A 37 0.20 -11.27 8.40
CA SER A 37 0.96 -12.49 8.06
C SER A 37 1.17 -13.42 9.24
N ASP A 38 1.05 -12.91 10.48
CA ASP A 38 1.21 -13.70 11.70
C ASP A 38 -0.10 -14.35 12.18
N ALA A 39 -1.22 -14.12 11.47
CA ALA A 39 -2.49 -14.79 11.78
C ALA A 39 -2.37 -16.32 11.58
N GLN A 40 -3.15 -17.11 12.32
CA GLN A 40 -3.17 -18.57 12.18
C GLN A 40 -3.55 -19.02 10.75
N SER A 41 -4.42 -18.26 10.08
CA SER A 41 -4.78 -18.44 8.68
C SER A 41 -4.70 -17.07 7.98
N PRO A 42 -3.53 -16.67 7.45
CA PRO A 42 -3.36 -15.36 6.84
C PRO A 42 -4.24 -15.19 5.61
N ARG A 43 -5.22 -14.28 5.72
CA ARG A 43 -6.16 -13.88 4.67
C ARG A 43 -6.54 -12.42 4.82
N MET A 44 -7.06 -11.84 3.74
CA MET A 44 -7.68 -10.52 3.82
C MET A 44 -9.02 -10.65 4.55
N GLU A 45 -9.24 -9.82 5.56
CA GLU A 45 -10.43 -9.87 6.43
C GLU A 45 -11.22 -8.57 6.33
N PRO A 46 -12.56 -8.65 6.29
CA PRO A 46 -13.43 -7.48 6.36
C PRO A 46 -13.32 -6.80 7.73
N ARG A 47 -13.41 -5.47 7.73
CA ARG A 47 -13.45 -4.61 8.92
C ARG A 47 -14.62 -3.63 8.93
N ALA A 48 -15.44 -3.65 7.87
CA ALA A 48 -16.68 -2.91 7.78
C ALA A 48 -17.79 -3.78 7.15
N PRO A 49 -19.06 -3.67 7.60
CA PRO A 49 -20.14 -4.53 7.10
C PRO A 49 -20.37 -4.43 5.58
N TRP A 50 -20.21 -3.24 5.01
CA TRP A 50 -20.47 -2.98 3.59
C TRP A 50 -19.46 -3.62 2.63
N VAL A 51 -18.30 -4.10 3.12
CA VAL A 51 -17.37 -4.88 2.26
C VAL A 51 -17.67 -6.37 2.31
N GLU A 52 -18.42 -6.85 3.31
CA GLU A 52 -18.75 -8.28 3.46
C GLU A 52 -19.61 -8.82 2.30
N GLN A 53 -20.30 -7.93 1.59
CA GLN A 53 -21.06 -8.27 0.38
C GLN A 53 -20.19 -8.60 -0.84
N GLU A 54 -18.87 -8.34 -0.79
CA GLU A 54 -17.95 -8.76 -1.83
C GLU A 54 -17.86 -10.29 -1.90
N GLY A 55 -17.82 -10.82 -3.13
CA GLY A 55 -17.81 -12.26 -3.39
C GLY A 55 -16.51 -12.96 -2.98
N PRO A 56 -16.50 -14.29 -2.91
CA PRO A 56 -15.32 -15.08 -2.54
C PRO A 56 -14.12 -14.81 -3.47
N GLU A 57 -14.34 -14.55 -4.76
CA GLU A 57 -13.27 -14.26 -5.72
C GLU A 57 -12.50 -12.99 -5.37
N TYR A 58 -13.18 -11.98 -4.82
CA TYR A 58 -12.54 -10.76 -4.33
C TYR A 58 -11.61 -11.11 -3.15
N TRP A 59 -12.12 -11.82 -2.15
CA TRP A 59 -11.36 -12.18 -0.96
C TRP A 59 -10.15 -13.07 -1.24
N ASP A 60 -10.30 -14.03 -2.16
CA ASP A 60 -9.20 -14.91 -2.60
C ASP A 60 -8.12 -14.11 -3.33
N ARG A 61 -8.52 -13.21 -4.23
CA ARG A 61 -7.58 -12.35 -4.97
C ARG A 61 -6.85 -11.39 -4.03
N GLU A 62 -7.55 -10.70 -3.14
CA GLU A 62 -6.92 -9.77 -2.19
C GLU A 62 -5.98 -10.53 -1.23
N THR A 63 -6.37 -11.72 -0.78
CA THR A 63 -5.50 -12.59 0.02
C THR A 63 -4.23 -12.97 -0.72
N GLN A 64 -4.34 -13.37 -1.99
CA GLN A 64 -3.17 -13.74 -2.80
C GLN A 64 -2.26 -12.54 -3.10
N ASN A 65 -2.84 -11.36 -3.32
CA ASN A 65 -2.10 -10.12 -3.47
C ASN A 65 -1.28 -9.81 -2.22
N MET A 66 -1.85 -9.98 -1.01
CA MET A 66 -1.14 -9.73 0.25
C MET A 66 -0.05 -10.77 0.54
N LYS A 67 -0.25 -12.03 0.15
CA LYS A 67 0.80 -13.06 0.23
C LYS A 67 1.98 -12.73 -0.68
N THR A 68 1.70 -12.31 -1.92
CA THR A 68 2.74 -11.84 -2.85
C THR A 68 3.46 -10.61 -2.29
N ALA A 69 2.71 -9.62 -1.77
CA ALA A 69 3.30 -8.44 -1.14
C ALA A 69 4.22 -8.81 0.03
N THR A 70 3.82 -9.76 0.89
CA THR A 70 4.66 -10.23 2.00
C THR A 70 6.04 -10.68 1.53
N GLN A 71 6.12 -11.43 0.42
CA GLN A 71 7.38 -11.86 -0.19
C GLN A 71 8.16 -10.70 -0.80
N THR A 72 7.49 -9.78 -1.51
CA THR A 72 8.12 -8.57 -2.05
C THR A 72 8.77 -7.73 -0.95
N TYR A 73 8.08 -7.51 0.16
CA TYR A 73 8.60 -6.70 1.27
C TYR A 73 9.74 -7.37 2.02
N GLN A 74 9.76 -8.71 2.08
CA GLN A 74 10.92 -9.46 2.55
C GLN A 74 12.15 -9.19 1.68
N GLY A 75 12.00 -9.18 0.35
CA GLY A 75 13.07 -8.79 -0.57
C GLY A 75 13.50 -7.32 -0.43
N ASN A 76 12.54 -6.42 -0.24
CA ASN A 76 12.81 -5.00 -0.03
C ASN A 76 13.62 -4.74 1.24
N LEU A 77 13.26 -5.39 2.36
CA LEU A 77 14.01 -5.30 3.62
C LEU A 77 15.48 -5.68 3.45
N ARG A 78 15.77 -6.79 2.74
CA ARG A 78 17.15 -7.20 2.43
C ARG A 78 17.89 -6.20 1.57
N THR A 79 17.21 -5.65 0.56
CA THR A 79 17.79 -4.65 -0.33
C THR A 79 18.18 -3.39 0.45
N LEU A 80 17.27 -2.91 1.31
CA LEU A 80 17.48 -1.70 2.11
C LEU A 80 18.58 -1.86 3.15
N LEU A 81 18.68 -3.03 3.81
CA LEU A 81 19.82 -3.36 4.67
C LEU A 81 21.15 -3.16 3.95
N GLY A 82 21.25 -3.63 2.69
CA GLY A 82 22.43 -3.44 1.86
C GLY A 82 22.69 -1.99 1.48
N TYR A 83 21.64 -1.24 1.08
CA TYR A 83 21.79 0.17 0.70
C TYR A 83 22.27 1.06 1.86
N TYR A 84 21.84 0.76 3.09
CA TYR A 84 22.23 1.52 4.27
C TYR A 84 23.41 0.91 5.04
N ASN A 85 24.00 -0.18 4.55
CA ASN A 85 25.08 -0.93 5.22
C ASN A 85 24.73 -1.31 6.67
N GLN A 86 23.50 -1.77 6.89
CA GLN A 86 22.96 -2.10 8.20
C GLN A 86 23.05 -3.62 8.49
N SER A 87 23.09 -3.96 9.77
CA SER A 87 23.16 -5.36 10.23
C SER A 87 21.79 -6.01 10.38
N GLU A 88 21.67 -7.30 10.10
CA GLU A 88 20.46 -8.10 10.37
C GLU A 88 20.16 -8.32 11.87
N ALA A 89 21.07 -7.90 12.76
CA ALA A 89 20.91 -8.05 14.21
C ALA A 89 19.84 -7.11 14.80
N ARG A 90 19.42 -6.07 14.07
CA ARG A 90 18.41 -5.11 14.49
C ARG A 90 17.14 -5.27 13.65
N SER A 91 16.01 -4.90 14.25
CA SER A 91 14.73 -4.86 13.54
C SER A 91 14.65 -3.58 12.71
N HIS A 92 14.11 -3.71 11.51
CA HIS A 92 13.93 -2.64 10.54
C HIS A 92 12.51 -2.69 9.99
N THR A 93 11.98 -1.54 9.63
CA THR A 93 10.59 -1.40 9.18
C THR A 93 10.52 -0.73 7.81
N VAL A 94 9.81 -1.34 6.88
CA VAL A 94 9.41 -0.71 5.61
C VAL A 94 7.92 -0.43 5.67
N GLN A 95 7.52 0.78 5.33
CA GLN A 95 6.12 1.16 5.23
C GLN A 95 5.81 1.66 3.83
N LYS A 96 4.58 1.43 3.38
CA LYS A 96 4.02 2.02 2.16
C LYS A 96 2.66 2.58 2.45
N MET A 97 2.39 3.76 1.89
CA MET A 97 1.05 4.32 1.79
C MET A 97 0.75 4.62 0.33
N TYR A 98 -0.37 4.11 -0.15
CA TYR A 98 -0.83 4.42 -1.51
C TYR A 98 -2.35 4.52 -1.55
N GLY A 99 -2.86 5.17 -2.59
CA GLY A 99 -4.30 5.34 -2.77
C GLY A 99 -4.65 6.57 -3.58
N CYS A 100 -5.94 6.90 -3.63
CA CYS A 100 -6.47 7.97 -4.47
C CYS A 100 -7.52 8.79 -3.73
N ASP A 101 -7.59 10.07 -4.07
CA ASP A 101 -8.65 10.99 -3.67
C ASP A 101 -9.57 11.23 -4.87
N LEU A 102 -10.88 11.11 -4.65
CA LEU A 102 -11.95 11.37 -5.61
C LEU A 102 -12.52 12.78 -5.37
N GLY A 103 -12.43 13.63 -6.39
CA GLY A 103 -12.97 14.98 -6.39
C GLY A 103 -14.50 15.01 -6.42
N PRO A 104 -15.12 16.16 -6.12
CA PRO A 104 -16.58 16.32 -6.16
C PRO A 104 -17.15 16.18 -7.60
N ASP A 105 -16.32 16.37 -8.62
CA ASP A 105 -16.66 16.15 -10.03
C ASP A 105 -16.55 14.67 -10.46
N GLY A 106 -16.23 13.78 -9.52
CA GLY A 106 -16.09 12.35 -9.76
C GLY A 106 -14.79 11.96 -10.47
N ARG A 107 -13.80 12.85 -10.55
CA ARG A 107 -12.49 12.57 -11.16
C ARG A 107 -11.39 12.38 -10.12
N LEU A 108 -10.23 11.86 -10.55
CA LEU A 108 -9.04 11.81 -9.71
C LEU A 108 -8.68 13.23 -9.28
N LEU A 109 -8.70 13.48 -7.98
CA LEU A 109 -8.17 14.70 -7.40
C LEU A 109 -6.67 14.55 -7.14
N ARG A 110 -6.25 13.39 -6.62
CA ARG A 110 -4.85 13.09 -6.32
C ARG A 110 -4.58 11.60 -6.19
N GLY A 111 -3.42 11.16 -6.67
CA GLY A 111 -2.88 9.82 -6.42
C GLY A 111 -1.70 9.86 -5.44
N TYR A 112 -1.48 8.76 -4.73
CA TYR A 112 -0.41 8.60 -3.74
C TYR A 112 0.29 7.27 -3.91
N GLU A 113 1.61 7.30 -3.79
CA GLU A 113 2.48 6.13 -3.68
C GLU A 113 3.76 6.57 -2.94
N GLN A 114 3.86 6.19 -1.67
CA GLN A 114 4.88 6.70 -0.74
C GLN A 114 5.47 5.54 0.05
N PHE A 115 6.80 5.54 0.20
CA PHE A 115 7.52 4.56 0.99
C PHE A 115 8.33 5.24 2.09
N ALA A 116 8.40 4.58 3.24
CA ALA A 116 9.23 4.97 4.37
C ALA A 116 10.08 3.78 4.85
N TYR A 117 11.25 4.09 5.40
CA TYR A 117 12.17 3.12 6.00
C TYR A 117 12.59 3.60 7.39
N ASP A 118 12.43 2.72 8.39
CA ASP A 118 12.69 3.02 9.81
C ASP A 118 12.04 4.33 10.30
N GLY A 119 10.82 4.59 9.84
CA GLY A 119 10.00 5.74 10.22
C GLY A 119 10.40 7.06 9.55
N ARG A 120 11.27 7.03 8.53
CA ARG A 120 11.67 8.20 7.74
C ARG A 120 11.24 8.02 6.29
N ASP A 121 10.93 9.13 5.63
CA ASP A 121 10.63 9.14 4.20
C ASP A 121 11.77 8.48 3.41
N TYR A 122 11.41 7.68 2.42
CA TYR A 122 12.36 6.99 1.54
C TYR A 122 12.19 7.46 0.10
N ILE A 123 11.04 7.19 -0.53
CA ILE A 123 10.74 7.62 -1.90
C ILE A 123 9.25 7.89 -2.08
N ILE A 124 8.91 8.95 -2.81
CA ILE A 124 7.53 9.42 -3.01
C ILE A 124 7.28 9.62 -4.50
N LEU A 125 6.15 9.12 -5.01
CA LEU A 125 5.63 9.49 -6.34
C LEU A 125 5.08 10.91 -6.29
N ASN A 126 5.56 11.76 -7.18
CA ASN A 126 5.15 13.16 -7.24
C ASN A 126 3.72 13.30 -7.77
N GLU A 127 3.13 14.48 -7.59
CA GLU A 127 1.74 14.78 -7.98
C GLU A 127 1.49 14.64 -9.48
N ASP A 128 2.55 14.76 -10.29
CA ASP A 128 2.50 14.53 -11.73
C ASP A 128 2.29 13.06 -12.12
N LEU A 129 2.36 12.15 -11.13
CA LEU A 129 2.30 10.69 -11.26
C LEU A 129 3.32 10.10 -12.25
N ARG A 130 4.43 10.82 -12.49
CA ARG A 130 5.43 10.50 -13.50
C ARG A 130 6.85 10.53 -12.95
N SER A 131 7.10 11.40 -11.97
CA SER A 131 8.42 11.58 -11.38
C SER A 131 8.45 11.17 -9.91
N TRP A 132 9.65 10.89 -9.40
CA TRP A 132 9.86 10.48 -8.02
C TRP A 132 10.71 11.49 -7.25
N THR A 133 10.44 11.63 -5.96
CA THR A 133 11.31 12.34 -5.01
C THR A 133 11.94 11.33 -4.07
N ALA A 134 13.26 11.19 -4.14
CA ALA A 134 14.06 10.37 -3.23
C ALA A 134 14.52 11.19 -2.02
N ALA A 135 14.40 10.64 -0.81
CA ALA A 135 14.71 11.34 0.43
C ALA A 135 16.23 11.43 0.71
N ASP A 136 17.02 10.45 0.24
CA ASP A 136 18.46 10.40 0.45
C ASP A 136 19.20 9.68 -0.69
N MET A 137 20.53 9.54 -0.55
CA MET A 137 21.40 8.89 -1.54
C MET A 137 21.09 7.40 -1.74
N ALA A 138 20.59 6.71 -0.70
CA ALA A 138 20.21 5.30 -0.82
C ALA A 138 18.91 5.18 -1.63
N ALA A 139 17.93 6.05 -1.37
CA ALA A 139 16.69 6.14 -2.12
C ALA A 139 16.90 6.49 -3.60
N GLN A 140 17.92 7.29 -3.93
CA GLN A 140 18.29 7.55 -5.33
C GLN A 140 18.64 6.29 -6.13
N ASN A 141 19.14 5.23 -5.47
CA ASN A 141 19.37 3.95 -6.14
C ASN A 141 18.06 3.30 -6.58
N THR A 142 17.00 3.40 -5.77
CA THR A 142 15.65 2.96 -6.14
C THR A 142 15.08 3.85 -7.23
N GLN A 143 15.19 5.17 -7.10
CA GLN A 143 14.69 6.14 -8.08
C GLN A 143 15.20 5.82 -9.49
N ARG A 144 16.53 5.72 -9.66
CA ARG A 144 17.13 5.44 -10.99
C ARG A 144 16.64 4.12 -11.60
N LYS A 145 16.50 3.08 -10.76
CA LYS A 145 15.97 1.78 -11.21
C LYS A 145 14.51 1.88 -11.66
N TRP A 146 13.69 2.60 -10.90
CA TRP A 146 12.26 2.77 -11.19
C TRP A 146 12.00 3.66 -12.39
N GLU A 147 12.78 4.72 -12.57
CA GLU A 147 12.74 5.57 -13.76
C GLU A 147 13.14 4.79 -15.01
N ALA A 148 14.25 4.03 -14.95
CA ALA A 148 14.70 3.19 -16.06
C ALA A 148 13.68 2.10 -16.43
N ALA A 149 12.92 1.59 -15.46
CA ALA A 149 11.89 0.57 -15.67
C ALA A 149 10.48 1.16 -15.91
N GLY A 150 10.31 2.48 -15.91
CA GLY A 150 9.01 3.13 -16.13
C GLY A 150 7.95 2.81 -15.06
N VAL A 151 8.37 2.54 -13.82
CA VAL A 151 7.48 2.07 -12.73
C VAL A 151 6.36 3.07 -12.41
N ALA A 152 6.60 4.37 -12.59
CA ALA A 152 5.59 5.41 -12.37
C ALA A 152 4.31 5.18 -13.20
N GLU A 153 4.43 4.72 -14.45
CA GLU A 153 3.27 4.53 -15.33
C GLU A 153 2.37 3.38 -14.85
N GLN A 154 2.95 2.35 -14.22
CA GLN A 154 2.19 1.25 -13.62
C GLN A 154 1.33 1.76 -12.45
N HIS A 155 1.93 2.55 -11.55
CA HIS A 155 1.20 3.15 -10.44
C HIS A 155 0.14 4.13 -10.93
N ARG A 156 0.49 4.96 -11.93
CA ARG A 156 -0.44 5.90 -12.54
C ARG A 156 -1.66 5.21 -13.14
N THR A 157 -1.45 4.10 -13.87
CA THR A 157 -2.55 3.29 -14.43
C THR A 157 -3.51 2.80 -13.34
N TYR A 158 -2.98 2.29 -12.23
CA TYR A 158 -3.81 1.88 -11.09
C TYR A 158 -4.55 3.07 -10.44
N LEU A 159 -3.85 4.18 -10.21
CA LEU A 159 -4.37 5.36 -9.50
C LEU A 159 -5.46 6.10 -10.31
N GLU A 160 -5.29 6.20 -11.64
CA GLU A 160 -6.27 6.82 -12.55
C GLU A 160 -7.42 5.88 -12.91
N GLY A 161 -7.25 4.56 -12.75
CA GLY A 161 -8.23 3.52 -13.10
C GLY A 161 -8.81 2.81 -11.89
N GLU A 162 -8.29 1.60 -11.62
CA GLU A 162 -8.84 0.66 -10.63
C GLU A 162 -9.07 1.27 -9.25
N CYS A 163 -8.16 2.15 -8.78
CA CYS A 163 -8.34 2.80 -7.48
C CYS A 163 -9.66 3.57 -7.40
N LEU A 164 -10.00 4.34 -8.44
CA LEU A 164 -11.25 5.10 -8.48
C LEU A 164 -12.47 4.22 -8.70
N GLU A 165 -12.33 3.15 -9.49
CA GLU A 165 -13.40 2.17 -9.71
C GLU A 165 -13.80 1.50 -8.39
N TRP A 166 -12.82 1.02 -7.62
CA TRP A 166 -13.05 0.42 -6.31
C TRP A 166 -13.57 1.43 -5.29
N LEU A 167 -13.00 2.63 -5.24
CA LEU A 167 -13.50 3.68 -4.33
C LEU A 167 -14.98 4.00 -4.62
N ARG A 168 -15.39 4.14 -5.89
CA ARG A 168 -16.81 4.36 -6.23
C ARG A 168 -17.69 3.19 -5.83
N ARG A 169 -17.23 1.95 -6.05
CA ARG A 169 -17.96 0.74 -5.64
C ARG A 169 -18.15 0.69 -4.13
N TYR A 170 -17.10 0.95 -3.34
CA TYR A 170 -17.19 0.95 -1.89
C TYR A 170 -18.07 2.08 -1.34
N LEU A 171 -18.03 3.25 -1.97
CA LEU A 171 -18.93 4.36 -1.61
C LEU A 171 -20.40 4.04 -1.88
N GLU A 172 -20.70 3.28 -2.94
CA GLU A 172 -22.07 2.83 -3.20
C GLU A 172 -22.49 1.73 -2.22
N ASN A 173 -21.63 0.72 -2.00
CA ASN A 173 -21.87 -0.36 -1.03
C ASN A 173 -22.09 0.18 0.39
N GLY A 174 -21.27 1.15 0.79
CA GLY A 174 -21.26 1.74 2.12
C GLY A 174 -22.04 3.04 2.24
N LYS A 175 -22.87 3.40 1.25
CA LYS A 175 -23.54 4.71 1.13
C LYS A 175 -24.25 5.15 2.41
N GLU A 176 -24.93 4.23 3.07
CA GLU A 176 -25.65 4.52 4.32
C GLU A 176 -24.74 4.87 5.49
N THR A 177 -23.44 4.56 5.44
CA THR A 177 -22.47 4.79 6.52
C THR A 177 -21.40 5.81 6.16
N LEU A 178 -20.87 5.76 4.93
CA LEU A 178 -19.76 6.58 4.46
C LEU A 178 -20.18 7.97 3.96
N GLN A 179 -21.46 8.14 3.56
CA GLN A 179 -21.98 9.40 3.02
C GLN A 179 -22.98 10.07 3.96
N ARG A 180 -22.96 9.73 5.26
CA ARG A 180 -23.71 10.50 6.26
C ARG A 180 -22.98 11.81 6.50
N ALA A 181 -23.63 12.91 6.12
CA ALA A 181 -23.23 14.27 6.46
C ALA A 181 -23.41 14.55 7.95
#